data_AF-A0A5C7UQG8-F1
#
_entry.id   AF-A0A5C7UQG8-F1
#
_cell.length_a   1.000
_cell.length_b   1.000
_cell.length_c   1.000
_cell.angle_alpha   90.00
_cell.angle_beta   90.00
_cell.angle_gamma   90.00
#
_symmetry.space_group_name_H-M   'P 1'
#
loop_
_entity.id
_entity.type
_entity.pdbx_description
1 polymer ?
#
loop_
_entity_poly.entity_id
_entity_poly.type
_entity_poly.pdbx_seq_one_letter_code
_entity_poly.pdbx_strand_id
1 'polypeptide(L)'
;MIKNEAGDKIAYLGVQDASFCRWSPMNERGIIEHCYISANWPDAKISDPTTLKLPVIDPYRPNAVEELRGAAHIPHFIYPVSYPSPGKSYYQLAPWDGWRTSGWPELAKMIPKSKVQLMKQLLSAKFILEIPVNYWPTAYPDWPKMTLEEQMAIKRAKVKEINDTITGVENTGKTILSESGADAMHQPIQSWKILPIDDKLKDGNFLEDSREASQHLRSALALDSALTGDGPGKGMGGGSGSDKRIALNIYVALQQPYREVILEPLYFIAEYNGWTTKYPYLKFKTVEIQLETLDKQHETSILKST
;
A
#
# COMPACT_ATOMS: atom_id res chain seq x y z
N MET A 1 -30.67 -10.00 1.56
CA MET A 1 -31.69 -10.25 2.61
C MET A 1 -32.70 -11.25 2.10
N ILE A 2 -33.28 -12.05 3.00
CA ILE A 2 -34.25 -13.10 2.68
C ILE A 2 -35.44 -12.99 3.63
N LYS A 3 -36.65 -12.99 3.06
CA LYS A 3 -37.92 -13.05 3.81
C LYS A 3 -38.19 -14.47 4.32
N ASN A 4 -39.02 -14.60 5.36
CA ASN A 4 -39.60 -15.89 5.73
C ASN A 4 -40.62 -16.38 4.68
N GLU A 5 -41.09 -17.62 4.82
CA GLU A 5 -42.04 -18.24 3.89
C GLU A 5 -43.35 -17.44 3.72
N ALA A 6 -43.85 -16.83 4.80
CA ALA A 6 -45.05 -16.00 4.77
C ALA A 6 -44.82 -14.62 4.12
N GLY A 7 -43.57 -14.21 3.92
CA GLY A 7 -43.21 -12.90 3.34
C GLY A 7 -43.44 -11.71 4.27
N ASP A 8 -43.92 -11.91 5.50
CA ASP A 8 -44.26 -10.85 6.45
C ASP A 8 -43.07 -10.38 7.29
N LYS A 9 -41.95 -11.12 7.29
CA LYS A 9 -40.72 -10.77 8.02
C LYS A 9 -39.47 -11.01 7.19
N ILE A 10 -38.46 -10.18 7.38
CA ILE A 10 -37.09 -10.48 6.96
C ILE A 10 -36.46 -11.37 8.04
N ALA A 11 -36.13 -12.60 7.64
CA ALA A 11 -35.65 -13.64 8.54
C ALA A 11 -34.13 -13.80 8.50
N TYR A 12 -33.47 -13.37 7.41
CA TYR A 12 -32.04 -13.56 7.23
C TYR A 12 -31.36 -12.37 6.55
N LEU A 13 -30.23 -11.97 7.14
CA LEU A 13 -29.28 -11.00 6.60
C LEU A 13 -27.97 -11.73 6.33
N GLY A 14 -27.48 -11.62 5.10
CA GLY A 14 -26.20 -12.16 4.67
C GLY A 14 -25.49 -11.17 3.78
N VAL A 15 -24.17 -11.30 3.68
CA VAL A 15 -23.30 -10.45 2.87
C VAL A 15 -22.97 -11.18 1.57
N GLN A 16 -23.03 -10.45 0.46
CA GLN A 16 -22.53 -10.93 -0.83
C GLN A 16 -21.13 -10.36 -1.05
N ASP A 17 -20.19 -11.18 -1.51
CA ASP A 17 -18.88 -10.71 -1.92
C ASP A 17 -19.04 -9.77 -3.12
N ALA A 18 -18.61 -8.51 -2.95
CA ALA A 18 -18.74 -7.49 -3.98
C ALA A 18 -18.02 -7.87 -5.29
N SER A 19 -16.96 -8.69 -5.23
CA SER A 19 -16.25 -9.16 -6.43
C SER A 19 -17.15 -10.00 -7.34
N PHE A 20 -18.13 -10.71 -6.77
CA PHE A 20 -19.11 -11.55 -7.48
C PHE A 20 -20.37 -10.80 -7.93
N CYS A 21 -20.54 -9.54 -7.55
CA CYS A 21 -21.74 -8.75 -7.81
C CYS A 21 -21.55 -7.77 -8.97
N ARG A 22 -22.55 -7.67 -9.86
CA ARG A 22 -22.63 -6.64 -10.92
C ARG A 22 -24.01 -6.01 -10.92
N TRP A 23 -24.07 -4.68 -10.90
CA TRP A 23 -25.35 -3.98 -11.02
C TRP A 23 -25.91 -4.13 -12.43
N SER A 24 -27.24 -4.21 -12.55
CA SER A 24 -27.88 -4.05 -13.85
C SER A 24 -27.70 -2.62 -14.36
N PRO A 25 -27.79 -2.40 -15.68
CA PRO A 25 -27.97 -1.06 -16.21
C PRO A 25 -29.14 -0.36 -15.50
N MET A 26 -28.95 0.92 -15.21
CA MET A 26 -30.00 1.79 -14.68
C MET A 26 -31.13 1.88 -15.70
N ASN A 27 -32.37 1.95 -15.19
CA ASN A 27 -33.51 2.28 -16.02
C ASN A 27 -33.48 3.77 -16.46
N GLU A 28 -34.47 4.20 -17.24
CA GLU A 28 -34.59 5.58 -17.74
C GLU A 28 -34.62 6.66 -16.63
N ARG A 29 -34.91 6.25 -15.40
CA ARG A 29 -34.95 7.13 -14.21
C ARG A 29 -33.65 7.12 -13.41
N GLY A 30 -32.62 6.40 -13.87
CA GLY A 30 -31.34 6.30 -13.16
C GLY A 30 -31.33 5.31 -12.00
N ILE A 31 -32.29 4.38 -11.94
CA ILE A 31 -32.47 3.47 -10.81
C ILE A 31 -31.91 2.09 -11.16
N ILE A 32 -31.11 1.53 -10.25
CA ILE A 32 -30.58 0.16 -10.36
C ILE A 32 -31.63 -0.80 -9.79
N GLU A 33 -32.25 -1.60 -10.65
CA GLU A 33 -33.34 -2.48 -10.25
C GLU A 33 -32.87 -3.89 -9.85
N HIS A 34 -31.72 -4.33 -10.37
CA HIS A 34 -31.24 -5.70 -10.17
C HIS A 34 -29.74 -5.77 -9.92
N CYS A 35 -29.34 -6.82 -9.21
CA CYS A 35 -27.96 -7.24 -9.01
C CYS A 35 -27.78 -8.65 -9.58
N TYR A 36 -26.74 -8.83 -10.37
CA TYR A 36 -26.31 -10.11 -10.91
C TYR A 36 -25.16 -10.66 -10.08
N ILE A 37 -25.27 -11.92 -9.64
CA ILE A 37 -24.29 -12.56 -8.75
C ILE A 37 -23.76 -13.82 -9.43
N SER A 38 -22.44 -13.90 -9.60
CA SER A 38 -21.76 -15.06 -10.17
C SER A 38 -20.33 -15.16 -9.67
N ALA A 39 -19.90 -16.37 -9.28
CA ALA A 39 -18.51 -16.65 -8.93
C ALA A 39 -17.59 -16.70 -10.17
N ASN A 40 -18.16 -16.79 -11.37
CA ASN A 40 -17.43 -16.96 -12.62
C ASN A 40 -17.15 -15.63 -13.36
N TRP A 41 -17.36 -14.48 -12.71
CA TRP A 41 -16.92 -13.21 -13.31
C TRP A 41 -15.39 -13.20 -13.49
N PRO A 42 -14.85 -12.65 -14.59
CA PRO A 42 -15.54 -11.87 -15.63
C PRO A 42 -16.14 -12.70 -16.78
N ASP A 43 -15.95 -14.02 -16.81
CA ASP A 43 -16.31 -14.88 -17.95
C ASP A 43 -17.81 -15.26 -18.01
N ALA A 44 -18.54 -15.08 -16.91
CA ALA A 44 -19.96 -15.34 -16.84
C ALA A 44 -20.78 -14.43 -17.77
N LYS A 45 -22.00 -14.88 -18.13
CA LYS A 45 -23.03 -14.07 -18.76
C LYS A 45 -24.22 -13.91 -17.84
N ILE A 46 -24.94 -12.81 -18.03
CA ILE A 46 -26.18 -12.51 -17.30
C ILE A 46 -27.25 -13.58 -17.54
N SER A 47 -27.26 -14.19 -18.72
CA SER A 47 -28.20 -15.24 -19.12
C SER A 47 -27.85 -16.63 -18.60
N ASP A 48 -26.66 -16.81 -18.00
CA ASP A 48 -26.23 -18.13 -17.57
C ASP A 48 -27.11 -18.64 -16.43
N PRO A 49 -27.50 -19.93 -16.42
CA PRO A 49 -28.34 -20.49 -15.35
C PRO A 49 -27.73 -20.37 -13.94
N THR A 50 -26.40 -20.28 -13.86
CA THR A 50 -25.65 -20.13 -12.61
C THR A 50 -25.54 -18.68 -12.14
N THR A 51 -25.91 -17.70 -12.97
CA THR A 51 -25.90 -16.29 -12.61
C THR A 51 -27.22 -15.93 -11.96
N LEU A 52 -27.18 -15.63 -10.65
CA LEU A 52 -28.36 -15.23 -9.91
C LEU A 52 -28.72 -13.79 -10.26
N LYS A 53 -30.01 -13.52 -10.46
CA LYS A 53 -30.56 -12.16 -10.62
C LYS A 53 -31.45 -11.86 -9.42
N LEU A 54 -31.06 -10.91 -8.59
CA LEU A 54 -31.83 -10.48 -7.43
C LEU A 54 -32.27 -9.02 -7.58
N PRO A 55 -33.50 -8.66 -7.16
CA PRO A 55 -33.94 -7.27 -7.12
C PRO A 55 -33.14 -6.49 -6.08
N VAL A 56 -32.99 -5.18 -6.33
CA VAL A 56 -32.25 -4.25 -5.48
C VAL A 56 -33.23 -3.25 -4.88
N ILE A 57 -33.11 -3.03 -3.58
CA ILE A 57 -33.85 -1.98 -2.87
C ILE A 57 -33.08 -0.66 -3.04
N ASP A 58 -33.80 0.40 -3.38
CA ASP A 58 -33.26 1.75 -3.35
C ASP A 58 -33.40 2.32 -1.93
N PRO A 59 -32.31 2.45 -1.16
CA PRO A 59 -32.36 2.87 0.24
C PRO A 59 -32.77 4.34 0.40
N TYR A 60 -32.68 5.15 -0.67
CA TYR A 60 -33.05 6.56 -0.64
C TYR A 60 -34.54 6.80 -0.92
N ARG A 61 -35.30 5.74 -1.24
CA ARG A 61 -36.75 5.87 -1.42
C ARG A 61 -37.46 5.97 -0.07
N PRO A 62 -38.26 7.04 0.16
CA PRO A 62 -38.97 7.22 1.43
C PRO A 62 -39.95 6.09 1.79
N ASN A 63 -40.50 5.40 0.79
CA ASN A 63 -41.52 4.38 0.92
C ASN A 63 -40.99 2.96 0.61
N ALA A 64 -39.67 2.74 0.71
CA ALA A 64 -39.03 1.48 0.34
C ALA A 64 -39.58 0.28 1.14
N VAL A 65 -39.91 0.48 2.42
CA VAL A 65 -40.45 -0.57 3.29
C VAL A 65 -41.86 -0.95 2.87
N GLU A 66 -42.73 0.04 2.61
CA GLU A 66 -44.11 -0.15 2.17
C GLU A 66 -44.17 -0.82 0.80
N GLU A 67 -43.34 -0.38 -0.15
CA GLU A 67 -43.22 -1.01 -1.46
C GLU A 67 -42.82 -2.48 -1.33
N LEU A 68 -41.85 -2.79 -0.48
CA LEU A 68 -41.41 -4.16 -0.25
C LEU A 68 -42.47 -5.02 0.45
N ARG A 69 -43.28 -4.44 1.35
CA ARG A 69 -44.43 -5.13 1.98
C ARG A 69 -45.52 -5.44 0.94
N GLY A 70 -45.78 -4.53 0.01
CA GLY A 70 -46.68 -4.77 -1.12
C GLY A 70 -46.16 -5.84 -2.09
N ALA A 71 -44.84 -6.04 -2.15
CA ALA A 71 -44.17 -7.04 -2.98
C ALA A 71 -43.86 -8.34 -2.20
N ALA A 72 -44.89 -9.00 -1.65
CA ALA A 72 -44.74 -10.27 -0.92
C ALA A 72 -44.08 -11.38 -1.75
N HIS A 73 -44.27 -11.36 -3.08
CA HIS A 73 -43.70 -12.32 -4.03
C HIS A 73 -42.18 -12.20 -4.23
N ILE A 74 -41.52 -11.22 -3.62
CA ILE A 74 -40.05 -11.05 -3.67
C ILE A 74 -39.45 -11.63 -2.38
N PRO A 75 -39.00 -12.91 -2.38
CA PRO A 75 -38.44 -13.53 -1.18
C PRO A 75 -37.01 -13.06 -0.91
N HIS A 76 -36.21 -12.86 -1.96
CA HIS A 76 -34.77 -12.57 -1.88
C HIS A 76 -34.47 -11.24 -2.57
N PHE A 77 -33.68 -10.38 -1.95
CA PHE A 77 -33.32 -9.07 -2.49
C PHE A 77 -31.98 -8.57 -1.93
N ILE A 78 -31.37 -7.62 -2.63
CA ILE A 78 -30.14 -6.94 -2.23
C ILE A 78 -30.47 -5.58 -1.66
N TYR A 79 -29.93 -5.29 -0.48
CA TYR A 79 -29.89 -3.96 0.08
C TYR A 79 -28.46 -3.43 -0.13
N PRO A 80 -28.26 -2.37 -0.94
CA PRO A 80 -26.94 -1.82 -1.18
C PRO A 80 -26.46 -1.07 0.07
N VAL A 81 -25.25 -1.38 0.52
CA VAL A 81 -24.57 -0.67 1.61
C VAL A 81 -23.41 0.08 0.99
N SER A 82 -23.51 1.41 0.91
CA SER A 82 -22.51 2.20 0.20
C SER A 82 -22.40 3.62 0.72
N TYR A 83 -21.18 4.11 0.88
CA TYR A 83 -20.93 5.50 1.25
C TYR A 83 -21.04 6.42 0.01
N PRO A 84 -21.80 7.51 0.05
CA PRO A 84 -22.03 8.34 -1.13
C PRO A 84 -20.73 8.98 -1.67
N SER A 85 -20.50 8.83 -2.97
CA SER A 85 -19.39 9.43 -3.72
C SER A 85 -19.96 10.26 -4.88
N PRO A 86 -19.87 11.60 -4.81
CA PRO A 86 -20.39 12.48 -5.86
C PRO A 86 -19.87 12.12 -7.25
N GLY A 87 -20.76 12.12 -8.24
CA GLY A 87 -20.44 11.76 -9.63
C GLY A 87 -20.25 10.26 -9.88
N LYS A 88 -20.50 9.39 -8.89
CA LYS A 88 -20.43 7.94 -9.04
C LYS A 88 -21.78 7.28 -8.79
N SER A 89 -22.54 7.10 -9.87
CA SER A 89 -23.90 6.60 -9.78
C SER A 89 -24.00 5.07 -9.62
N TYR A 90 -23.01 4.30 -10.10
CA TYR A 90 -23.04 2.82 -10.01
C TYR A 90 -22.19 2.25 -8.87
N TYR A 91 -20.94 2.69 -8.77
CA TYR A 91 -19.97 2.14 -7.83
C TYR A 91 -19.26 3.28 -7.13
N GLN A 92 -19.39 3.30 -5.81
CA GLN A 92 -18.75 4.30 -4.97
C GLN A 92 -17.23 4.14 -5.00
N LEU A 93 -16.51 5.24 -4.86
CA LEU A 93 -15.05 5.21 -4.77
C LEU A 93 -14.64 5.05 -3.31
N ALA A 94 -13.55 4.34 -3.09
CA ALA A 94 -12.92 4.31 -1.78
C ALA A 94 -12.36 5.71 -1.45
N PRO A 95 -12.42 6.17 -0.18
CA PRO A 95 -11.87 7.47 0.21
C PRO A 95 -10.39 7.66 -0.15
N TRP A 96 -9.62 6.58 -0.15
CA TRP A 96 -8.20 6.58 -0.50
C TRP A 96 -7.92 6.57 -2.02
N ASP A 97 -8.94 6.51 -2.88
CA ASP A 97 -8.75 6.45 -4.35
C ASP A 97 -7.96 7.65 -4.89
N GLY A 98 -8.05 8.81 -4.24
CA GLY A 98 -7.27 10.00 -4.57
C GLY A 98 -5.76 9.76 -4.56
N TRP A 99 -5.25 8.93 -3.62
CA TRP A 99 -3.86 8.49 -3.63
C TRP A 99 -3.53 7.71 -4.89
N ARG A 100 -4.38 6.74 -5.26
CA ARG A 100 -4.17 5.90 -6.45
C ARG A 100 -4.09 6.71 -7.74
N THR A 101 -4.82 7.82 -7.84
CA THR A 101 -4.84 8.67 -9.04
C THR A 101 -3.83 9.83 -9.03
N SER A 102 -3.12 10.04 -7.91
CA SER A 102 -2.29 11.23 -7.71
C SER A 102 -0.87 11.18 -8.30
N GLY A 103 -0.42 10.03 -8.80
CA GLY A 103 0.96 9.82 -9.27
C GLY A 103 1.98 9.51 -8.16
N TRP A 104 1.63 9.76 -6.90
CA TRP A 104 2.46 9.39 -5.75
C TRP A 104 2.70 7.87 -5.59
N PRO A 105 1.76 6.95 -5.91
CA PRO A 105 2.03 5.51 -5.87
C PRO A 105 3.19 5.10 -6.79
N GLU A 106 3.31 5.74 -7.94
CA GLU A 106 4.37 5.49 -8.92
C GLU A 106 5.72 5.95 -8.37
N LEU A 107 5.77 7.14 -7.76
CA LEU A 107 6.97 7.64 -7.07
C LEU A 107 7.39 6.70 -5.94
N ALA A 108 6.44 6.31 -5.09
CA ALA A 108 6.68 5.38 -3.97
C ALA A 108 7.25 4.04 -4.44
N LYS A 109 6.83 3.53 -5.61
CA LYS A 109 7.36 2.30 -6.22
C LYS A 109 8.74 2.49 -6.86
N MET A 110 9.02 3.68 -7.41
CA MET A 110 10.30 3.98 -8.08
C MET A 110 11.45 4.08 -7.09
N ILE A 111 11.24 4.68 -5.92
CA ILE A 111 12.32 4.91 -4.94
C ILE A 111 13.02 3.60 -4.50
N PRO A 112 12.33 2.53 -4.08
CA PRO A 112 12.98 1.27 -3.75
C PRO A 112 13.72 0.65 -4.93
N LYS A 113 13.14 0.72 -6.15
CA LYS A 113 13.79 0.20 -7.37
C LYS A 113 15.09 0.94 -7.65
N SER A 114 15.07 2.27 -7.58
CA SER A 114 16.25 3.11 -7.76
C SER A 114 17.31 2.80 -6.71
N LYS A 115 16.93 2.64 -5.43
CA LYS A 115 17.87 2.25 -4.37
C LYS A 115 18.47 0.86 -4.60
N VAL A 116 17.69 -0.14 -4.98
CA VAL A 116 18.21 -1.49 -5.28
C VAL A 116 19.18 -1.44 -6.46
N GLN A 117 18.81 -0.73 -7.53
CA GLN A 117 19.67 -0.59 -8.71
C GLN A 117 20.96 0.15 -8.38
N LEU A 118 20.87 1.19 -7.56
CA LEU A 118 22.03 1.92 -7.06
C LEU A 118 22.95 1.02 -6.25
N MET A 119 22.42 0.27 -5.28
CA MET A 119 23.22 -0.66 -4.48
C MET A 119 23.90 -1.71 -5.36
N LYS A 120 23.24 -2.23 -6.40
CA LYS A 120 23.86 -3.14 -7.37
C LYS A 120 25.01 -2.47 -8.15
N GLN A 121 24.85 -1.22 -8.56
CA GLN A 121 25.89 -0.46 -9.27
C GLN A 121 27.08 -0.15 -8.37
N LEU A 122 26.85 0.27 -7.12
CA LEU A 122 27.88 0.50 -6.12
C LEU A 122 28.68 -0.77 -5.78
N LEU A 123 28.04 -1.94 -5.88
CA LEU A 123 28.72 -3.23 -5.74
C LEU A 123 29.54 -3.63 -6.97
N SER A 124 29.32 -3.02 -8.14
CA SER A 124 29.88 -3.49 -9.42
C SER A 124 31.24 -2.90 -9.82
N ALA A 125 31.51 -1.62 -9.52
CA ALA A 125 32.79 -0.98 -9.82
C ALA A 125 33.10 0.11 -8.79
N LYS A 126 34.10 -0.14 -7.94
CA LYS A 126 34.49 0.78 -6.86
C LYS A 126 35.80 1.52 -7.14
N PHE A 127 36.64 0.97 -8.01
CA PHE A 127 38.00 1.45 -8.24
C PHE A 127 38.35 1.44 -9.73
N ILE A 128 39.13 2.44 -10.14
CA ILE A 128 39.86 2.47 -11.40
C ILE A 128 41.29 2.03 -11.11
N LEU A 129 41.73 0.96 -11.78
CA LEU A 129 43.11 0.49 -11.73
C LEU A 129 43.88 1.09 -12.91
N GLU A 130 44.78 2.02 -12.62
CA GLU A 130 45.71 2.57 -13.60
C GLU A 130 47.01 1.77 -13.58
N ILE A 131 47.32 1.12 -14.70
CA ILE A 131 48.56 0.38 -14.91
C ILE A 131 49.37 1.12 -15.98
N PRO A 132 50.64 1.47 -15.69
CA PRO A 132 51.53 2.10 -16.67
C PRO A 132 51.66 1.24 -17.94
N VAL A 133 51.57 1.84 -19.13
CA VAL A 133 51.56 1.09 -20.40
C VAL A 133 52.85 0.28 -20.60
N ASN A 134 53.97 0.82 -20.14
CA ASN A 134 55.29 0.18 -20.18
C ASN A 134 55.42 -1.05 -19.26
N TYR A 135 54.49 -1.26 -18.31
CA TYR A 135 54.49 -2.45 -17.46
C TYR A 135 54.34 -3.73 -18.30
N TRP A 136 53.44 -3.75 -19.28
CA TRP A 136 53.09 -4.99 -19.98
C TRP A 136 54.25 -5.58 -20.79
N PRO A 137 54.98 -4.80 -21.62
CA PRO A 137 56.15 -5.32 -22.33
C PRO A 137 57.32 -5.68 -21.40
N THR A 138 57.40 -5.04 -20.22
CA THR A 138 58.45 -5.32 -19.23
C THR A 138 58.17 -6.62 -18.47
N ALA A 139 56.91 -6.83 -18.07
CA ALA A 139 56.48 -8.02 -17.34
C ALA A 139 56.30 -9.24 -18.24
N TYR A 140 56.01 -9.03 -19.53
CA TYR A 140 55.78 -10.08 -20.52
C TYR A 140 56.66 -9.85 -21.75
N PRO A 141 57.84 -10.49 -21.86
CA PRO A 141 58.80 -10.26 -22.95
C PRO A 141 58.24 -10.53 -24.36
N ASP A 142 57.28 -11.46 -24.49
CA ASP A 142 56.62 -11.77 -25.76
C ASP A 142 55.39 -10.89 -26.05
N TRP A 143 55.11 -9.87 -25.22
CA TRP A 143 53.98 -8.95 -25.39
C TRP A 143 53.81 -8.40 -26.82
N PRO A 144 54.88 -7.98 -27.53
CA PRO A 144 54.76 -7.47 -28.90
C PRO A 144 54.33 -8.51 -29.94
N LYS A 145 54.45 -9.81 -29.62
CA LYS A 145 54.08 -10.93 -30.51
C LYS A 145 52.68 -11.46 -30.23
N MET A 146 52.06 -11.06 -29.11
CA MET A 146 50.73 -11.50 -28.71
C MET A 146 49.64 -10.77 -29.49
N THR A 147 48.57 -11.50 -29.80
CA THR A 147 47.34 -10.94 -30.36
C THR A 147 46.61 -10.04 -29.35
N LEU A 148 45.69 -9.20 -29.85
CA LEU A 148 44.88 -8.34 -28.99
C LEU A 148 44.05 -9.13 -27.97
N GLU A 149 43.55 -10.30 -28.34
CA GLU A 149 42.77 -11.16 -27.44
C GLU A 149 43.62 -11.73 -26.30
N GLU A 150 44.84 -12.20 -26.60
CA GLU A 150 45.77 -12.71 -25.60
C GLU A 150 46.20 -11.61 -24.61
N GLN A 151 46.52 -10.41 -25.13
CA GLN A 151 46.83 -9.25 -24.30
C GLN A 151 45.65 -8.86 -23.39
N MET A 152 44.42 -8.90 -23.90
CA MET A 152 43.21 -8.61 -23.12
C MET A 152 42.93 -9.68 -22.05
N ALA A 153 43.21 -10.96 -22.34
CA ALA A 153 43.08 -12.04 -21.38
C ALA A 153 44.06 -11.86 -20.20
N ILE A 154 45.32 -11.51 -20.48
CA ILE A 154 46.33 -11.21 -19.45
C ILE A 154 45.92 -10.00 -18.60
N LYS A 155 45.44 -8.92 -19.25
CA LYS A 155 44.93 -7.74 -18.53
C LYS A 155 43.77 -8.08 -17.59
N ARG A 156 42.80 -8.87 -18.06
CA ARG A 156 41.65 -9.33 -17.23
C ARG A 156 42.12 -10.21 -16.07
N ALA A 157 43.07 -11.11 -16.30
CA ALA A 157 43.63 -11.95 -15.25
C ALA A 157 44.32 -11.12 -14.16
N LYS A 158 45.10 -10.10 -14.54
CA LYS A 158 45.76 -9.19 -13.60
C LYS A 158 44.74 -8.36 -12.79
N VAL A 159 43.68 -7.87 -13.42
CA VAL A 159 42.57 -7.18 -12.71
C VAL A 159 41.91 -8.11 -11.70
N LYS A 160 41.68 -9.38 -12.07
CA LYS A 160 41.09 -10.38 -11.16
C LYS A 160 42.00 -10.66 -9.96
N GLU A 161 43.29 -10.90 -10.19
CA GLU A 161 44.30 -11.12 -9.14
C GLU A 161 44.33 -9.97 -8.12
N ILE A 162 44.31 -8.73 -8.61
CA ILE A 162 44.32 -7.55 -7.74
C ILE A 162 43.01 -7.45 -6.95
N ASN A 163 41.86 -7.65 -7.60
CA ASN A 163 40.58 -7.70 -6.91
C ASN A 163 40.55 -8.78 -5.83
N ASP A 164 40.99 -10.01 -6.11
CA ASP A 164 41.01 -11.11 -5.13
C ASP A 164 41.96 -10.83 -3.93
N THR A 165 42.99 -10.01 -4.15
CA THR A 165 43.96 -9.63 -3.10
C THR A 165 43.43 -8.54 -2.17
N ILE A 166 42.67 -7.58 -2.71
CA ILE A 166 42.25 -6.36 -1.98
C ILE A 166 40.76 -6.37 -1.59
N THR A 167 39.96 -7.29 -2.14
CA THR A 167 38.52 -7.40 -1.86
C THR A 167 38.21 -8.66 -1.03
N GLY A 168 37.18 -8.60 -0.20
CA GLY A 168 36.79 -9.70 0.71
C GLY A 168 37.00 -9.34 2.19
N VAL A 169 36.18 -9.91 3.07
CA VAL A 169 36.18 -9.62 4.52
C VAL A 169 37.54 -9.93 5.15
N GLU A 170 38.14 -11.07 4.75
CA GLU A 170 39.46 -11.57 5.17
C GLU A 170 40.64 -10.65 4.76
N ASN A 171 40.44 -9.80 3.74
CA ASN A 171 41.47 -8.94 3.16
C ASN A 171 41.39 -7.49 3.68
N THR A 172 40.45 -7.21 4.58
CA THR A 172 40.26 -5.88 5.17
C THR A 172 41.46 -5.50 6.04
N GLY A 173 42.08 -4.35 5.75
CA GLY A 173 43.23 -3.82 6.52
C GLY A 173 44.61 -4.21 5.99
N LYS A 174 44.71 -4.89 4.83
CA LYS A 174 45.99 -5.16 4.17
C LYS A 174 46.60 -3.87 3.61
N THR A 175 47.91 -3.71 3.77
CA THR A 175 48.68 -2.58 3.20
C THR A 175 49.08 -2.91 1.76
N ILE A 176 48.88 -1.95 0.85
CA ILE A 176 49.34 -2.04 -0.54
C ILE A 176 50.64 -1.25 -0.66
N LEU A 177 51.71 -1.90 -1.14
CA LEU A 177 52.96 -1.23 -1.50
C LEU A 177 52.79 -0.56 -2.87
N SER A 178 53.10 0.73 -2.96
CA SER A 178 53.13 1.49 -4.22
C SER A 178 54.43 2.28 -4.29
N GLU A 179 55.28 1.95 -5.25
CA GLU A 179 56.53 2.66 -5.50
C GLU A 179 56.34 3.64 -6.67
N SER A 180 56.94 4.82 -6.56
CA SER A 180 56.91 5.85 -7.61
C SER A 180 58.31 6.41 -7.82
N GLY A 181 58.62 6.77 -9.06
CA GLY A 181 59.93 7.29 -9.46
C GLY A 181 59.81 8.52 -10.36
N ALA A 182 60.93 9.21 -10.56
CA ALA A 182 61.05 10.31 -11.50
C ALA A 182 61.97 9.91 -12.66
N ASP A 183 61.70 10.40 -13.86
CA ASP A 183 62.53 10.19 -15.03
C ASP A 183 63.82 11.04 -14.99
N ALA A 184 64.68 10.89 -16.00
CA ALA A 184 65.92 11.65 -16.11
C ALA A 184 65.71 13.18 -16.22
N MET A 185 64.48 13.63 -16.52
CA MET A 185 64.07 15.04 -16.58
C MET A 185 63.29 15.48 -15.33
N HIS A 186 63.35 14.69 -14.24
CA HIS A 186 62.64 14.92 -12.98
C HIS A 186 61.11 14.96 -13.11
N GLN A 187 60.54 14.40 -14.19
CA GLN A 187 59.10 14.25 -14.32
C GLN A 187 58.63 12.95 -13.64
N PRO A 188 57.47 12.96 -12.96
CA PRO A 188 56.95 11.76 -12.31
C PRO A 188 56.61 10.68 -13.36
N ILE A 189 57.18 9.49 -13.20
CA ILE A 189 56.82 8.33 -14.00
C ILE A 189 55.42 7.89 -13.59
N GLN A 190 54.55 7.67 -14.58
CA GLN A 190 53.22 7.13 -14.31
C GLN A 190 53.37 5.82 -13.53
N SER A 191 52.89 5.83 -12.30
CA SER A 191 52.98 4.70 -11.37
C SER A 191 51.62 4.01 -11.27
N TRP A 192 51.60 2.84 -10.64
CA TRP A 192 50.35 2.15 -10.37
C TRP A 192 49.46 2.99 -9.46
N LYS A 193 48.18 3.13 -9.82
CA LYS A 193 47.20 3.83 -8.98
C LYS A 193 45.90 3.05 -8.91
N ILE A 194 45.34 2.99 -7.72
CA ILE A 194 43.97 2.52 -7.49
C ILE A 194 43.19 3.75 -7.07
N LEU A 195 42.43 4.31 -8.01
CA LEU A 195 41.63 5.51 -7.76
C LEU A 195 40.21 5.07 -7.39
N PRO A 196 39.66 5.49 -6.24
CA PRO A 196 38.24 5.28 -5.98
C PRO A 196 37.43 6.02 -7.05
N ILE A 197 36.39 5.36 -7.57
CA ILE A 197 35.38 6.07 -8.35
C ILE A 197 34.62 6.93 -7.35
N ASP A 198 34.68 8.26 -7.52
CA ASP A 198 34.02 9.22 -6.63
C ASP A 198 32.51 8.95 -6.59
N ASP A 199 32.02 8.50 -5.43
CA ASP A 199 30.63 8.21 -5.22
C ASP A 199 29.89 9.49 -4.84
N LYS A 200 29.53 10.28 -5.85
CA LYS A 200 28.79 11.53 -5.66
C LYS A 200 27.34 11.33 -5.19
N LEU A 201 26.91 10.09 -4.98
CA LEU A 201 25.61 9.78 -4.40
C LEU A 201 25.68 9.95 -2.89
N LYS A 202 25.48 11.19 -2.47
CA LYS A 202 25.32 11.56 -1.07
C LYS A 202 24.25 10.70 -0.40
N ASP A 203 24.58 10.23 0.80
CA ASP A 203 23.66 9.61 1.74
C ASP A 203 22.40 10.47 1.91
N GLY A 204 21.21 9.86 1.86
CA GLY A 204 19.92 10.54 2.00
C GLY A 204 19.17 10.93 0.71
N ASN A 205 19.73 10.71 -0.48
CA ASN A 205 18.97 10.91 -1.72
C ASN A 205 17.68 10.07 -1.74
N PHE A 206 16.56 10.69 -2.12
CA PHE A 206 15.21 10.11 -2.13
C PHE A 206 14.62 9.74 -0.77
N LEU A 207 15.27 10.08 0.35
CA LEU A 207 14.69 9.82 1.67
C LEU A 207 13.47 10.71 1.92
N GLU A 208 13.58 12.01 1.64
CA GLU A 208 12.47 12.95 1.82
C GLU A 208 11.31 12.64 0.87
N ASP A 209 11.57 12.35 -0.42
CA ASP A 209 10.53 11.93 -1.37
C ASP A 209 9.79 10.66 -0.88
N SER A 210 10.53 9.71 -0.28
CA SER A 210 9.95 8.49 0.28
C SER A 210 9.06 8.78 1.48
N ARG A 211 9.44 9.77 2.30
CA ARG A 211 8.67 10.19 3.47
C ARG A 211 7.41 10.94 3.04
N GLU A 212 7.51 11.84 2.09
CA GLU A 212 6.39 12.60 1.52
C GLU A 212 5.36 11.67 0.87
N ALA A 213 5.82 10.70 0.07
CA ALA A 213 4.95 9.67 -0.49
C ALA A 213 4.21 8.89 0.62
N SER A 214 4.92 8.50 1.70
CA SER A 214 4.28 7.81 2.83
C SER A 214 3.28 8.70 3.58
N GLN A 215 3.55 10.01 3.70
CA GLN A 215 2.65 10.98 4.32
C GLN A 215 1.36 11.12 3.53
N HIS A 216 1.44 11.31 2.22
CA HIS A 216 0.27 11.43 1.36
C HIS A 216 -0.59 10.15 1.37
N LEU A 217 0.01 8.96 1.41
CA LEU A 217 -0.73 7.70 1.59
C LEU A 217 -1.48 7.69 2.94
N ARG A 218 -0.82 8.08 4.04
CA ARG A 218 -1.47 8.15 5.36
C ARG A 218 -2.61 9.14 5.37
N SER A 219 -2.43 10.33 4.80
CA SER A 219 -3.49 11.33 4.67
C SER A 219 -4.68 10.80 3.88
N ALA A 220 -4.45 10.09 2.78
CA ALA A 220 -5.51 9.47 1.99
C ALA A 220 -6.26 8.35 2.74
N LEU A 221 -5.60 7.67 3.67
CA LEU A 221 -6.20 6.67 4.56
C LEU A 221 -6.81 7.28 5.84
N ALA A 222 -6.74 8.60 6.02
CA ALA A 222 -7.13 9.30 7.24
C ALA A 222 -6.47 8.73 8.51
N LEU A 223 -5.20 8.32 8.38
CA LEU A 223 -4.41 7.76 9.48
C LEU A 223 -3.44 8.79 10.04
N ASP A 224 -3.52 8.99 11.35
CA ASP A 224 -2.57 9.82 12.11
C ASP A 224 -1.19 9.15 12.16
N SER A 225 -0.12 9.94 12.12
CA SER A 225 1.26 9.42 12.21
C SER A 225 1.57 8.80 13.58
N ALA A 226 0.90 9.22 14.66
CA ALA A 226 1.05 8.63 15.98
C ALA A 226 0.61 7.15 16.03
N LEU A 227 -0.34 6.76 15.16
CA LEU A 227 -0.87 5.38 15.07
C LEU A 227 0.01 4.45 14.25
N THR A 228 0.62 4.96 13.19
CA THR A 228 1.38 4.16 12.21
C THR A 228 2.89 4.32 12.32
N GLY A 229 3.35 5.31 13.08
CA GLY A 229 4.74 5.73 13.19
C GLY A 229 5.11 6.77 12.13
N ASP A 230 6.01 7.68 12.50
CA ASP A 230 6.67 8.53 11.51
C ASP A 230 7.61 7.67 10.65
N GLY A 231 7.60 7.94 9.34
CA GLY A 231 8.42 7.20 8.37
C GLY A 231 9.93 7.26 8.69
N PRO A 232 10.76 6.45 8.02
CA PRO A 232 12.17 6.29 8.35
C PRO A 232 12.94 7.62 8.32
N GLY A 233 13.61 7.98 9.43
CA GLY A 233 14.41 9.20 9.57
C GLY A 233 14.67 9.58 11.03
N LYS A 234 15.67 10.44 11.28
CA LYS A 234 15.92 11.04 12.61
C LYS A 234 14.85 12.08 12.94
N GLY A 235 13.65 11.61 13.28
CA GLY A 235 12.60 12.39 13.91
C GLY A 235 12.14 11.62 15.13
N MET A 236 12.62 12.01 16.32
CA MET A 236 12.13 11.50 17.61
C MET A 236 10.72 12.06 17.91
N GLY A 237 9.79 11.87 16.98
CA GLY A 237 8.38 12.25 17.10
C GLY A 237 7.50 11.04 17.36
N GLY A 238 8.06 9.98 17.96
CA GLY A 238 7.28 8.84 18.44
C GLY A 238 6.32 9.33 19.51
N GLY A 239 5.13 9.77 19.08
CA GLY A 239 4.13 10.43 19.90
C GLY A 239 4.00 9.73 21.24
N SER A 240 3.95 10.53 22.30
CA SER A 240 3.79 10.06 23.68
C SER A 240 2.61 9.09 23.77
N GLY A 241 2.54 8.27 24.83
CA GLY A 241 1.38 7.40 25.05
C GLY A 241 0.05 8.17 25.02
N SER A 242 0.08 9.43 25.46
CA SER A 242 -1.04 10.37 25.35
C SER A 242 -1.43 10.68 23.89
N ASP A 243 -0.46 10.98 23.03
CA ASP A 243 -0.72 11.30 21.61
C ASP A 243 -1.32 10.10 20.88
N LYS A 244 -0.77 8.90 21.11
CA LYS A 244 -1.29 7.65 20.52
C LYS A 244 -2.73 7.37 20.93
N ARG A 245 -3.03 7.58 22.22
CA ARG A 245 -4.37 7.42 22.78
C ARG A 245 -5.37 8.41 22.19
N ILE A 246 -4.99 9.70 22.13
CA ILE A 246 -5.85 10.74 21.56
C ILE A 246 -6.09 10.47 20.07
N ALA A 247 -5.04 10.14 19.31
CA ALA A 247 -5.14 9.81 17.90
C ALA A 247 -6.07 8.61 17.66
N LEU A 248 -5.99 7.56 18.48
CA LEU A 248 -6.89 6.41 18.35
C LEU A 248 -8.34 6.80 18.65
N ASN A 249 -8.59 7.53 19.73
CA ASN A 249 -9.94 7.96 20.09
C ASN A 249 -10.54 8.87 19.00
N ILE A 250 -9.76 9.78 18.41
CA ILE A 250 -10.19 10.60 17.26
C ILE A 250 -10.52 9.69 16.06
N TYR A 251 -9.63 8.76 15.72
CA TYR A 251 -9.84 7.83 14.62
C TYR A 251 -11.13 7.01 14.80
N VAL A 252 -11.34 6.45 16.00
CA VAL A 252 -12.55 5.71 16.38
C VAL A 252 -13.79 6.60 16.28
N ALA A 253 -13.74 7.84 16.77
CA ALA A 253 -14.87 8.78 16.68
C ALA A 253 -15.22 9.13 15.23
N LEU A 254 -14.23 9.32 14.36
CA LEU A 254 -14.43 9.63 12.94
C LEU A 254 -15.01 8.45 12.15
N GLN A 255 -15.02 7.22 12.69
CA GLN A 255 -15.66 6.08 12.03
C GLN A 255 -17.20 6.07 12.16
N GLN A 256 -17.79 6.98 12.95
CA GLN A 256 -19.24 7.00 13.20
C GLN A 256 -20.10 6.95 11.92
N PRO A 257 -19.83 7.75 10.86
CA PRO A 257 -20.63 7.69 9.62
C PRO A 257 -20.56 6.32 8.92
N TYR A 258 -19.40 5.64 8.94
CA TYR A 258 -19.28 4.30 8.36
C TYR A 258 -20.06 3.26 9.15
N ARG A 259 -20.10 3.40 10.48
CA ARG A 259 -20.90 2.53 11.35
C ARG A 259 -22.39 2.71 11.07
N GLU A 260 -22.85 3.96 10.91
CA GLU A 260 -24.25 4.25 10.57
C GLU A 260 -24.65 3.57 9.26
N VAL A 261 -23.83 3.68 8.20
CA VAL A 261 -24.06 3.00 6.92
C VAL A 261 -24.11 1.47 7.06
N ILE A 262 -23.22 0.88 7.88
CA ILE A 262 -23.23 -0.58 8.13
C ILE A 262 -24.48 -1.03 8.90
N LEU A 263 -25.08 -0.14 9.71
CA LEU A 263 -26.28 -0.42 10.49
C LEU A 263 -27.59 -0.17 9.73
N GLU A 264 -27.57 0.56 8.60
CA GLU A 264 -28.75 0.82 7.75
C GLU A 264 -29.56 -0.46 7.43
N PRO A 265 -28.96 -1.59 7.00
CA PRO A 265 -29.66 -2.84 6.80
C PRO A 265 -30.45 -3.32 8.02
N LEU A 266 -29.92 -3.13 9.23
CA LEU A 266 -30.57 -3.56 10.47
C LEU A 266 -31.75 -2.66 10.83
N TYR A 267 -31.63 -1.35 10.61
CA TYR A 267 -32.74 -0.42 10.78
C TYR A 267 -33.86 -0.69 9.76
N PHE A 268 -33.51 -0.96 8.49
CA PHE A 268 -34.48 -1.38 7.47
C PHE A 268 -35.23 -2.66 7.87
N ILE A 269 -34.52 -3.66 8.38
CA ILE A 269 -35.12 -4.90 8.89
C ILE A 269 -36.03 -4.62 10.09
N ALA A 270 -35.58 -3.78 11.02
CA ALA A 270 -36.34 -3.44 12.23
C ALA A 270 -37.66 -2.74 11.88
N GLU A 271 -37.65 -1.86 10.89
CA GLU A 271 -38.85 -1.20 10.40
C GLU A 271 -39.77 -2.18 9.67
N TYR A 272 -39.23 -2.97 8.72
CA TYR A 272 -40.00 -3.97 7.99
C TYR A 272 -40.70 -4.95 8.93
N ASN A 273 -39.99 -5.46 9.93
CA ASN A 273 -40.49 -6.43 10.92
C ASN A 273 -41.35 -5.81 12.03
N GLY A 274 -41.57 -4.48 12.03
CA GLY A 274 -42.37 -3.77 13.03
C GLY A 274 -41.71 -3.64 14.42
N TRP A 275 -40.39 -3.84 14.51
CA TRP A 275 -39.63 -3.71 15.75
C TRP A 275 -39.56 -2.26 16.22
N THR A 276 -39.47 -1.30 15.30
CA THR A 276 -39.47 0.13 15.64
C THR A 276 -40.80 0.58 16.24
N THR A 277 -41.92 0.05 15.76
CA THR A 277 -43.25 0.29 16.35
C THR A 277 -43.37 -0.36 17.73
N LYS A 278 -42.87 -1.60 17.89
CA LYS A 278 -42.92 -2.33 19.17
C LYS A 278 -41.97 -1.75 20.22
N TYR A 279 -40.82 -1.25 19.78
CA TYR A 279 -39.74 -0.71 20.61
C TYR A 279 -39.33 0.66 20.06
N PRO A 280 -40.04 1.75 20.40
CA PRO A 280 -39.79 3.09 19.85
C PRO A 280 -38.38 3.66 20.10
N TYR A 281 -37.67 3.13 21.10
CA TYR A 281 -36.31 3.54 21.46
C TYR A 281 -35.24 2.53 21.02
N LEU A 282 -35.58 1.59 20.13
CA LEU A 282 -34.62 0.62 19.59
C LEU A 282 -33.48 1.34 18.86
N LYS A 283 -32.24 1.07 19.28
CA LYS A 283 -31.03 1.53 18.61
C LYS A 283 -30.05 0.38 18.50
N PHE A 284 -29.49 0.19 17.31
CA PHE A 284 -28.33 -0.68 17.13
C PHE A 284 -27.07 0.11 17.46
N LYS A 285 -26.17 -0.50 18.24
CA LYS A 285 -24.92 0.13 18.69
C LYS A 285 -23.74 -0.77 18.40
N THR A 286 -22.60 -0.16 18.12
CA THR A 286 -21.30 -0.81 18.07
C THR A 286 -20.61 -0.67 19.43
N VAL A 287 -19.84 -1.69 19.81
CA VAL A 287 -18.99 -1.59 21.00
C VAL A 287 -17.72 -0.85 20.61
N GLU A 288 -17.41 0.22 21.34
CA GLU A 288 -16.22 1.03 21.13
C GLU A 288 -15.25 0.86 22.30
N ILE A 289 -13.97 0.77 21.97
CA ILE A 289 -12.91 0.75 22.96
C ILE A 289 -12.35 2.16 23.04
N GLN A 290 -12.62 2.84 24.15
CA GLN A 290 -12.01 4.12 24.45
C GLN A 290 -10.75 3.89 25.28
N LEU A 291 -9.62 4.38 24.81
CA LEU A 291 -8.39 4.35 25.60
C LEU A 291 -8.39 5.51 26.59
N GLU A 292 -8.18 5.19 27.87
CA GLU A 292 -8.20 6.13 28.99
C GLU A 292 -6.85 6.21 29.71
N THR A 293 -6.73 7.14 30.66
CA THR A 293 -5.56 7.28 31.56
C THR A 293 -5.83 6.51 32.84
N LEU A 294 -4.77 5.99 33.46
CA LEU A 294 -4.84 5.24 34.72
C LEU A 294 -5.59 6.00 35.83
N ASP A 295 -5.47 7.34 35.88
CA ASP A 295 -6.10 8.18 36.91
C ASP A 295 -7.64 8.15 36.91
N LYS A 296 -8.28 7.61 35.86
CA LYS A 296 -9.73 7.48 35.80
C LYS A 296 -10.28 6.23 36.51
N GLN A 297 -9.42 5.28 36.91
CA GLN A 297 -9.85 4.06 37.61
C GLN A 297 -10.11 4.23 39.13
N HIS A 298 -10.17 5.47 39.65
CA HIS A 298 -10.59 5.71 41.05
C HIS A 298 -12.06 6.08 41.22
N GLU A 299 -12.81 6.28 40.14
CA GLU A 299 -14.26 6.31 40.19
C GLU A 299 -14.81 5.32 39.17
N THR A 300 -15.47 4.28 39.66
CA THR A 300 -16.25 3.33 38.88
C THR A 300 -17.24 4.10 37.99
N SER A 301 -16.82 4.41 36.77
CA SER A 301 -17.63 5.09 35.79
C SER A 301 -18.62 4.06 35.26
N ILE A 302 -19.77 4.01 35.91
CA ILE A 302 -20.95 3.32 35.41
C ILE A 302 -21.23 3.92 34.03
N LEU A 303 -20.92 3.17 32.98
CA LEU A 303 -21.36 3.45 31.61
C LEU A 303 -22.89 3.54 31.63
N LYS A 304 -23.43 4.75 31.80
CA LYS A 304 -24.84 5.00 31.54
C LYS A 304 -25.01 4.99 30.03
N SER A 305 -25.54 3.88 29.53
CA SER A 305 -26.09 3.82 28.19
C SER A 305 -27.29 4.78 28.11
N THR A 306 -27.11 5.95 27.50
CA THR A 306 -28.20 6.74 26.91
C THR A 306 -28.38 6.40 25.44
#